data_AF-A0A947NXM6-F1
#
_entry.id   AF-A0A947NXM6-F1
#
_cell.length_a   1.000
_cell.length_b   1.000
_cell.length_c   1.000
_cell.angle_alpha   90.00
_cell.angle_beta   90.00
_cell.angle_gamma   90.00
#
_symmetry.space_group_name_H-M   'P 1'
#
loop_
_entity.id
_entity.type
_entity.pdbx_description
1 polymer ?
#
loop_
_entity_poly.entity_id
_entity_poly.type
_entity_poly.pdbx_seq_one_letter_code
_entity_poly.pdbx_strand_id
1 'polypeptide(L)'
;MKFLTKACFGMLLAASALSTPAFAQEEASGPFSLSGGISVTSDYRFRGISLSNEKVEVQPTLTVSHESGFYVGAWGSGLPDSPLYGKFELDLYAGFATEIAPGTTVDLGATYYVYPGNQDFAGPSDYVE
;
A
#
# COMPACT_ATOMS: atom_id res chain seq x y z
N MET A 1 -1.27 -34.03 29.64
CA MET A 1 -2.07 -32.95 29.04
C MET A 1 -1.38 -32.48 27.75
N LYS A 2 -1.55 -33.21 26.65
CA LYS A 2 -0.83 -33.01 25.38
C LYS A 2 -1.82 -33.06 24.20
N PHE A 3 -2.90 -32.29 24.22
CA PHE A 3 -3.89 -32.34 23.12
C PHE A 3 -4.60 -31.00 22.79
N LEU A 4 -4.12 -29.84 23.27
CA LEU A 4 -4.78 -28.55 22.96
C LEU A 4 -4.06 -27.64 21.95
N THR A 5 -2.89 -28.01 21.45
CA THR A 5 -2.08 -27.07 20.63
C THR A 5 -2.34 -27.19 19.11
N LYS A 6 -3.09 -28.19 18.64
CA LYS A 6 -3.26 -28.44 17.20
C LYS A 6 -4.55 -27.87 16.59
N ALA A 7 -5.47 -27.33 17.40
CA ALA A 7 -6.77 -26.86 16.90
C ALA A 7 -6.75 -25.41 16.37
N CYS A 8 -5.79 -24.57 16.78
CA CYS A 8 -5.76 -23.17 16.34
C CYS A 8 -5.04 -22.93 15.01
N PHE A 9 -4.18 -23.87 14.56
CA PHE A 9 -3.45 -23.71 13.30
C PHE A 9 -4.32 -24.04 12.06
N GLY A 10 -5.38 -24.84 12.24
CA GLY A 10 -6.30 -25.21 11.16
C GLY A 10 -7.30 -24.12 10.77
N MET A 11 -7.49 -23.09 11.60
CA MET A 11 -8.50 -22.05 11.36
C MET A 11 -7.95 -20.81 10.65
N LEU A 12 -6.62 -20.59 10.67
CA LEU A 12 -5.99 -19.51 9.90
C LEU A 12 -5.76 -19.85 8.41
N LEU A 13 -5.71 -21.13 8.04
CA LEU A 13 -5.59 -21.54 6.63
C LEU A 13 -6.92 -21.53 5.86
N ALA A 14 -8.05 -21.25 6.52
CA ALA A 14 -9.36 -21.21 5.87
C ALA A 14 -9.78 -19.81 5.39
N ALA A 15 -8.99 -18.76 5.68
CA ALA A 15 -9.30 -17.38 5.29
C ALA A 15 -8.62 -16.92 3.99
N SER A 16 -7.67 -17.69 3.44
CA SER A 16 -6.90 -17.31 2.24
C SER A 16 -7.62 -17.57 0.91
N ALA A 17 -8.91 -17.89 0.93
CA ALA A 17 -9.68 -18.23 -0.27
C ALA A 17 -11.02 -17.47 -0.40
N LEU A 18 -11.22 -16.38 0.35
CA LEU A 18 -12.27 -15.44 0.00
C LEU A 18 -11.74 -14.57 -1.14
N SER A 19 -11.86 -15.08 -2.36
CA SER A 19 -11.93 -14.26 -3.56
C SER A 19 -13.14 -13.34 -3.36
N THR A 20 -12.94 -12.17 -2.76
CA THR A 20 -13.93 -11.11 -2.80
C THR A 20 -14.23 -10.85 -4.28
N PRO A 21 -15.50 -10.77 -4.69
CA PRO A 21 -15.79 -10.34 -6.04
C PRO A 21 -15.12 -8.99 -6.24
N ALA A 22 -14.19 -8.91 -7.20
CA ALA A 22 -13.86 -7.63 -7.79
C ALA A 22 -15.19 -7.07 -8.27
N PHE A 23 -15.63 -5.94 -7.72
CA PHE A 23 -16.71 -5.19 -8.35
C PHE A 23 -16.26 -5.01 -9.79
N ALA A 24 -17.05 -5.55 -10.73
CA ALA A 24 -16.82 -5.37 -12.14
C ALA A 24 -16.80 -3.86 -12.38
N GLN A 25 -15.60 -3.32 -12.54
CA GLN A 25 -15.41 -1.95 -12.98
C GLN A 25 -16.08 -1.90 -14.35
N GLU A 26 -17.23 -1.21 -14.42
CA GLU A 26 -17.85 -0.84 -15.69
C GLU A 26 -16.73 -0.33 -16.60
N GLU A 27 -16.67 -0.82 -17.85
CA GLU A 27 -15.64 -0.39 -18.81
C GLU A 27 -15.66 1.13 -18.82
N ALA A 28 -14.61 1.74 -18.26
CA ALA A 28 -14.45 3.18 -18.26
C ALA A 28 -14.41 3.60 -19.73
N SER A 29 -15.48 4.24 -20.20
CA SER A 29 -15.54 4.80 -21.55
C SER A 29 -14.68 6.06 -21.56
N GLY A 30 -13.36 5.87 -21.67
CA GLY A 30 -12.38 6.95 -21.68
C GLY A 30 -10.95 6.44 -21.48
N PRO A 31 -9.94 7.30 -21.73
CA PRO A 31 -8.54 6.90 -21.66
C PRO A 31 -8.03 6.73 -20.22
N PHE A 32 -8.88 6.96 -19.21
CA PHE A 32 -8.54 6.87 -17.80
C PHE A 32 -9.15 5.61 -17.17
N SER A 33 -8.38 4.96 -16.31
CA SER A 33 -8.81 3.86 -15.46
C SER A 33 -8.53 4.20 -14.00
N LEU A 34 -9.42 3.76 -13.11
CA LEU A 34 -9.27 3.87 -11.68
C LEU A 34 -9.04 2.46 -11.13
N SER A 35 -8.00 2.30 -10.31
CA SER A 35 -7.70 1.07 -9.58
C SER A 35 -7.41 1.40 -8.13
N GLY A 36 -7.62 0.44 -7.23
CA GLY A 36 -7.39 0.64 -5.82
C GLY A 36 -7.69 -0.61 -5.02
N GLY A 37 -7.45 -0.52 -3.72
CA GLY A 37 -7.66 -1.63 -2.81
C GLY A 37 -7.43 -1.24 -1.36
N ILE A 38 -7.64 -2.22 -0.49
CA ILE A 38 -7.32 -2.13 0.93
C ILE A 38 -6.50 -3.37 1.27
N SER A 39 -5.32 -3.17 1.82
CA SER A 39 -4.48 -4.22 2.36
C SER A 39 -4.63 -4.27 3.88
N VAL A 40 -4.65 -5.47 4.46
CA VAL A 40 -4.58 -5.66 5.91
C VAL A 40 -3.34 -6.50 6.20
N THR A 41 -2.36 -5.90 6.89
CA THR A 41 -1.11 -6.57 7.24
C THR A 41 -1.06 -6.85 8.74
N SER A 42 -0.41 -7.93 9.16
CA SER A 42 -0.13 -8.20 10.58
C SER A 42 1.05 -7.39 11.13
N ASP A 43 1.93 -6.93 10.24
CA ASP A 43 3.10 -6.10 10.55
C ASP A 43 3.42 -5.28 9.30
N TYR A 44 3.27 -3.96 9.39
CA TYR A 44 3.70 -3.08 8.31
C TYR A 44 5.21 -2.93 8.39
N ARG A 45 5.93 -3.51 7.40
CA ARG A 45 7.38 -3.43 7.33
C ARG A 45 7.82 -2.58 6.15
N PHE A 46 8.52 -1.50 6.43
CA PHE A 46 9.15 -0.67 5.44
C PHE A 46 10.66 -0.90 5.44
N ARG A 47 11.22 -1.33 4.29
CA ARG A 47 12.65 -1.68 4.14
C ARG A 47 13.17 -2.65 5.21
N GLY A 48 12.32 -3.57 5.63
CA GLY A 48 12.65 -4.58 6.64
C GLY A 48 12.51 -4.11 8.09
N ILE A 49 12.10 -2.86 8.34
CA ILE A 49 11.84 -2.31 9.68
C ILE A 49 10.32 -2.28 9.91
N SER A 50 9.85 -2.78 11.06
CA SER A 50 8.43 -2.66 11.43
C SER A 50 8.12 -1.19 11.73
N LEU A 51 7.17 -0.64 10.97
CA LEU A 51 6.61 0.68 11.20
C LEU A 51 5.28 0.62 11.96
N SER A 52 4.63 -0.55 12.07
CA SER A 52 3.41 -0.72 12.89
C SER A 52 3.65 -1.24 14.31
N ASN A 53 4.90 -1.41 14.75
CA ASN A 53 5.26 -2.07 16.02
C ASN A 53 4.63 -3.48 16.14
N GLU A 54 4.72 -4.27 15.07
CA GLU A 54 4.20 -5.65 14.99
C GLU A 54 2.68 -5.75 15.21
N LYS A 55 1.95 -4.66 14.93
CA LYS A 55 0.49 -4.62 15.02
C LYS A 55 -0.15 -4.65 13.63
N VAL A 56 -1.40 -5.10 13.63
CA VAL A 56 -2.24 -5.11 12.44
C VAL A 56 -2.47 -3.68 11.96
N GLU A 57 -2.27 -3.44 10.67
CA GLU A 57 -2.54 -2.16 10.01
C GLU A 57 -3.39 -2.33 8.76
N VAL A 58 -4.17 -1.29 8.47
CA VAL A 58 -5.04 -1.20 7.28
C VAL A 58 -4.47 -0.15 6.35
N GLN A 59 -4.29 -0.53 5.08
CA GLN A 59 -3.53 0.24 4.10
C GLN A 59 -4.36 0.44 2.82
N PRO A 60 -5.06 1.57 2.67
CA PRO A 60 -5.74 1.89 1.42
C PRO A 60 -4.76 2.27 0.32
N THR A 61 -5.16 2.03 -0.91
CA THR A 61 -4.43 2.46 -2.11
C THR A 61 -5.42 2.86 -3.20
N LEU A 62 -5.08 3.92 -3.94
CA LEU A 62 -5.87 4.38 -5.08
C LEU A 62 -4.93 4.91 -6.16
N THR A 63 -5.11 4.47 -7.40
CA THR A 63 -4.34 4.89 -8.57
C THR A 63 -5.28 5.25 -9.72
N VAL A 64 -5.04 6.41 -10.32
CA VAL A 64 -5.59 6.81 -11.62
C VAL A 64 -4.52 6.59 -12.67
N SER A 65 -4.84 5.81 -13.71
CA SER A 65 -3.93 5.51 -14.81
C SER A 65 -4.53 5.97 -16.14
N HIS A 66 -3.70 6.48 -17.04
CA HIS A 66 -4.06 6.88 -18.40
C HIS A 66 -3.48 5.89 -19.42
N GLU A 67 -4.18 5.66 -20.53
CA GLU A 67 -3.79 4.72 -21.60
C GLU A 67 -2.40 5.02 -22.20
N SER A 68 -1.93 6.25 -22.09
CA SER A 68 -0.57 6.63 -22.52
C SER A 68 0.54 6.02 -21.67
N GLY A 69 0.21 5.49 -20.48
CA GLY A 69 1.18 4.98 -19.51
C GLY A 69 1.40 5.87 -18.28
N PHE A 70 0.86 7.09 -18.26
CA PHE A 70 0.95 7.96 -17.07
C PHE A 70 0.05 7.45 -15.95
N TYR A 71 0.52 7.55 -14.71
CA TYR A 71 -0.28 7.26 -13.53
C TYR A 71 0.01 8.21 -12.38
N VAL A 72 -0.98 8.40 -11.52
CA VAL A 72 -0.85 9.08 -10.22
C VAL A 72 -1.68 8.33 -9.19
N GLY A 73 -1.21 8.25 -7.97
CA GLY A 73 -1.93 7.58 -6.91
C GLY A 73 -1.50 7.99 -5.52
N ALA A 74 -2.19 7.39 -4.55
CA ALA A 74 -1.93 7.58 -3.14
C ALA A 74 -2.03 6.24 -2.42
N TRP A 75 -1.14 6.06 -1.46
CA TRP A 75 -1.15 4.96 -0.50
C TRP A 75 -1.12 5.55 0.92
N GLY A 76 -1.69 4.86 1.90
CA GLY A 76 -1.53 5.28 3.29
C GLY A 76 -1.53 4.14 4.27
N SER A 77 -1.05 4.40 5.48
CA SER A 77 -1.08 3.47 6.60
C SER A 77 -1.15 4.20 7.93
N GLY A 78 -1.78 3.57 8.91
CA GLY A 78 -1.61 3.94 10.30
C GLY A 78 -0.17 3.67 10.76
N LEU A 79 0.29 4.51 11.67
CA LEU A 79 1.56 4.38 12.38
C LEU A 79 1.34 4.53 13.90
N PRO A 80 2.16 3.87 14.72
CA PRO A 80 2.31 4.19 16.13
C PRO A 80 2.75 5.64 16.29
N ASP A 81 2.11 6.36 17.21
CA ASP A 81 2.39 7.76 17.47
C ASP A 81 3.87 7.99 17.79
N SER A 82 4.53 8.84 17.00
CA SER A 82 5.90 9.22 17.22
C SER A 82 6.15 10.69 16.87
N PRO A 83 7.11 11.37 17.52
CA PRO A 83 7.48 12.73 17.14
C PRO A 83 8.01 12.85 15.70
N LEU A 84 8.55 11.75 15.15
CA LEU A 84 9.15 11.72 13.82
C LEU A 84 8.10 11.56 12.71
N TYR A 85 7.13 10.67 12.88
CA TYR A 85 6.18 10.28 11.83
C TYR A 85 4.71 10.62 12.14
N GLY A 86 4.40 11.10 13.35
CA GLY A 86 3.02 11.20 13.79
C GLY A 86 2.37 9.82 13.86
N LYS A 87 1.09 9.74 13.47
CA LYS A 87 0.25 8.52 13.52
C LYS A 87 -0.14 7.97 12.16
N PHE A 88 0.33 8.59 11.08
CA PHE A 88 -0.13 8.29 9.74
C PHE A 88 0.94 8.60 8.72
N GLU A 89 1.04 7.73 7.73
CA GLU A 89 1.87 7.90 6.54
C GLU A 89 0.98 8.00 5.32
N LEU A 90 1.26 8.98 4.46
CA LEU A 90 0.62 9.21 3.19
C LEU A 90 1.70 9.29 2.11
N ASP A 91 1.66 8.33 1.19
CA ASP A 91 2.57 8.30 0.05
C ASP A 91 1.81 8.76 -1.17
N LEU A 92 2.31 9.80 -1.84
CA LEU A 92 1.80 10.28 -3.12
C LEU A 92 2.77 9.88 -4.20
N TYR A 93 2.32 9.12 -5.19
CA TYR A 93 3.19 8.65 -6.26
C TYR A 93 2.66 9.05 -7.64
N ALA A 94 3.58 9.26 -8.56
CA ALA A 94 3.28 9.46 -9.97
C ALA A 94 4.38 8.85 -10.83
N GLY A 95 4.03 8.40 -12.03
CA GLY A 95 5.01 7.80 -12.93
C GLY A 95 4.48 7.60 -14.33
N PHE A 96 5.32 6.94 -15.13
CA PHE A 96 5.08 6.61 -16.52
C PHE A 96 5.64 5.22 -16.84
N ALA A 97 4.75 4.32 -17.25
CA ALA A 97 5.10 2.98 -17.69
C ALA A 97 4.88 2.81 -19.19
N THR A 98 5.87 2.27 -19.91
CA THR A 98 5.77 2.07 -21.37
C THR A 98 6.49 0.80 -21.81
N GLU A 99 5.95 0.15 -22.85
CA GLU A 99 6.58 -1.01 -23.47
C GLU A 99 7.65 -0.56 -24.47
N ILE A 100 8.90 -0.96 -24.24
CA ILE A 100 10.05 -0.58 -25.07
C ILE A 100 10.46 -1.67 -26.07
N ALA A 101 10.02 -2.90 -25.84
CA ALA A 101 10.19 -4.06 -26.71
C ALA A 101 9.11 -5.09 -26.35
N PRO A 102 8.77 -6.04 -27.24
CA PRO A 102 7.75 -7.06 -26.96
C PRO A 102 7.98 -7.75 -25.61
N GLY A 103 7.04 -7.56 -24.68
CA GLY A 103 7.07 -8.14 -23.33
C GLY A 103 8.04 -7.46 -22.35
N THR A 104 8.58 -6.28 -22.69
CA THR A 104 9.50 -5.51 -21.85
C THR A 104 8.96 -4.11 -21.57
N THR A 105 8.52 -3.89 -20.33
CA THR A 105 8.04 -2.59 -19.84
C THR A 105 9.10 -1.91 -18.99
N VAL A 106 9.29 -0.61 -19.21
CA VAL A 106 10.03 0.27 -18.31
C VAL A 106 9.02 1.13 -17.56
N ASP A 107 9.22 1.27 -16.26
CA ASP A 107 8.46 2.16 -15.39
C ASP A 107 9.42 3.15 -14.73
N LEU A 108 9.12 4.43 -14.86
CA LEU A 108 9.80 5.51 -14.14
C LEU A 108 8.76 6.23 -13.29
N GLY A 109 8.98 6.23 -11.98
CA GLY A 109 8.09 6.89 -11.03
C GLY A 109 8.87 7.65 -9.97
N ALA A 110 8.14 8.49 -9.26
CA ALA A 110 8.57 9.14 -8.04
C ALA A 110 7.48 9.02 -6.98
N THR A 111 7.90 8.91 -5.72
CA THR A 111 7.02 8.85 -4.55
C THR A 111 7.41 9.95 -3.57
N TYR A 112 6.44 10.71 -3.11
CA TYR A 112 6.58 11.67 -2.02
C TYR A 112 5.94 11.09 -0.75
N TYR A 113 6.78 10.79 0.23
CA TYR A 113 6.40 10.29 1.55
C TYR A 113 6.05 11.49 2.44
N VAL A 114 4.84 11.48 2.99
CA VAL A 114 4.32 12.55 3.84
C VAL A 114 3.87 11.97 5.17
N TYR A 115 4.21 12.63 6.26
CA TYR A 115 3.84 12.21 7.62
C TYR A 115 2.98 13.28 8.32
N PRO A 116 1.65 13.31 8.04
CA PRO A 116 0.76 14.29 8.66
C PRO A 116 0.72 14.12 10.19
N GLY A 117 1.28 15.09 10.91
CA GLY A 117 1.36 15.06 12.37
C GLY A 117 2.74 14.71 12.92
N ASN A 118 3.78 14.68 12.08
CA ASN A 118 5.15 14.86 12.55
C ASN A 118 5.28 16.17 13.37
N GLN A 119 6.27 16.24 14.25
CA GLN A 119 6.50 17.41 15.11
C GLN A 119 7.83 18.12 14.80
N ASP A 120 8.41 17.89 13.62
CA ASP A 120 9.73 18.37 13.18
C ASP A 120 10.86 18.14 14.21
N PHE A 121 10.66 17.20 15.14
CA PHE A 121 11.50 17.03 16.33
C PHE A 121 12.94 16.63 15.98
N ALA A 122 13.11 15.85 14.91
CA ALA A 122 14.41 15.40 14.42
C ALA A 122 14.72 15.92 13.00
N GLY A 123 14.03 16.98 12.56
CA GLY A 123 14.06 17.50 11.20
C GLY A 123 12.91 16.99 10.33
N PRO A 124 12.89 17.37 9.04
CA PRO A 124 11.82 16.98 8.12
C PRO A 124 11.82 15.46 7.93
N SER A 125 10.68 14.83 8.18
CA SER A 125 10.49 13.40 7.89
C SER A 125 9.95 13.13 6.49
N ASP A 126 9.41 14.14 5.82
CA ASP A 126 8.94 14.05 4.45
C ASP A 126 10.10 13.97 3.46
N TYR A 127 10.01 13.09 2.46
CA TYR A 127 11.07 12.93 1.45
C TYR A 127 10.54 12.38 0.12
N VAL A 128 11.32 12.56 -0.95
CA VAL A 128 11.03 12.04 -2.29
C VAL A 128 11.97 10.89 -2.61
N GLU A 129 11.43 9.87 -3.26
CA GLU A 129 12.16 8.75 -3.87
C GLU A 129 11.85 8.64 -5.37
#